data_AF-A0A2E6PTK7-F1
#
_entry.id   AF-A0A2E6PTK7-F1
#
_cell.length_a   1.000
_cell.length_b   1.000
_cell.length_c   1.000
_cell.angle_alpha   90.00
_cell.angle_beta   90.00
_cell.angle_gamma   90.00
#
_symmetry.space_group_name_H-M   'P 1'
#
loop_
_entity.id
_entity.type
_entity.pdbx_description
1 polymer ?
#
loop_
_entity_poly.entity_id
_entity_poly.type
_entity_poly.pdbx_seq_one_letter_code
_entity_poly.pdbx_strand_id
1 'polypeptide(L)' 'MQLSNQALGAIMMALQESLLAQTDIVPVLRGFELTESDSGLVIKNPPTVRFTDDTEITADDLEKMAER' A
#
# COMPACT_ATOMS: atom_id res chain seq x y z
N MET A 1 -12.95 7.01 -18.90
CA MET A 1 -12.24 6.02 -18.06
C MET A 1 -11.76 6.73 -16.79
N GLN A 2 -11.87 6.08 -15.63
CA GLN A 2 -11.42 6.62 -14.34
C GLN A 2 -10.61 5.55 -13.61
N LEU A 3 -9.81 5.96 -12.62
CA LEU A 3 -9.10 5.04 -11.72
C LEU A 3 -10.11 4.36 -10.81
N SER A 4 -9.94 3.05 -10.59
CA SER A 4 -10.67 2.32 -9.56
C SER A 4 -10.20 2.72 -8.16
N ASN A 5 -10.99 2.38 -7.14
CA ASN A 5 -10.59 2.56 -5.74
C ASN A 5 -9.28 1.83 -5.40
N GLN A 6 -9.05 0.66 -6.01
CA GLN A 6 -7.79 -0.10 -5.82
C GLN A 6 -6.60 0.67 -6.39
N ALA A 7 -6.75 1.26 -7.59
CA ALA A 7 -5.68 2.02 -8.19
C ALA A 7 -5.39 3.30 -7.39
N LEU A 8 -6.42 3.97 -6.90
CA LEU A 8 -6.27 5.13 -6.01
C LEU A 8 -5.53 4.75 -4.72
N GLY A 9 -5.89 3.62 -4.09
CA GLY A 9 -5.20 3.11 -2.92
C GLY A 9 -3.72 2.82 -3.17
N ALA A 10 -3.38 2.20 -4.31
CA ALA A 10 -1.99 1.94 -4.70
C ALA A 10 -1.18 3.22 -4.94
N ILE A 11 -1.80 4.26 -5.52
CA ILE A 11 -1.16 5.58 -5.67
C ILE A 11 -0.91 6.23 -4.32
N MET A 12 -1.88 6.19 -3.40
CA MET A 12 -1.72 6.74 -2.05
C MET A 12 -0.59 6.04 -1.29
N MET A 13 -0.47 4.72 -1.42
CA MET A 13 0.63 3.94 -0.85
C MET A 13 1.99 4.38 -1.39
N ALA A 14 2.14 4.50 -2.71
CA ALA A 14 3.38 4.98 -3.33
C ALA A 14 3.73 6.41 -2.89
N LEU A 15 2.72 7.26 -2.73
CA LEU A 15 2.91 8.64 -2.26
C LEU A 15 3.40 8.68 -0.82
N GLN A 16 2.79 7.90 0.08
CA GLN A 16 3.21 7.84 1.48
C GLN A 16 4.68 7.40 1.61
N GLU A 17 5.06 6.33 0.91
CA GLU A 17 6.46 5.86 0.90
C GLU A 17 7.42 6.92 0.34
N SER A 18 7.05 7.58 -0.75
CA SER A 18 7.88 8.63 -1.36
C SER A 18 8.08 9.82 -0.42
N LEU A 19 7.05 10.19 0.35
CA LEU A 19 7.15 11.24 1.37
C LEU A 19 8.04 10.82 2.55
N LEU A 20 7.90 9.59 3.05
CA LEU A 20 8.71 9.05 4.15
C LEU A 20 10.18 8.94 3.74
N ALA A 21 10.46 8.39 2.56
CA ALA A 21 11.80 8.22 2.04
C ALA A 21 12.39 9.49 1.41
N GLN A 22 11.62 10.58 1.30
CA GLN A 22 11.98 11.82 0.61
C GLN A 22 12.46 11.58 -0.84
N THR A 23 11.79 10.68 -1.55
CA THR A 23 12.13 10.30 -2.93
C THR A 23 11.11 10.85 -3.93
N ASP A 24 11.52 10.95 -5.20
CA ASP A 24 10.61 11.30 -6.30
C ASP A 24 9.64 10.13 -6.56
N ILE A 25 8.34 10.41 -6.52
CA ILE A 25 7.26 9.44 -6.77
C ILE A 25 7.09 9.13 -8.26
N VAL A 26 7.50 10.03 -9.17
CA VAL A 26 7.18 9.91 -10.60
C VAL A 26 7.73 8.61 -11.24
N PRO A 27 8.97 8.15 -10.95
CA PRO A 27 9.46 6.85 -11.41
C PRO A 27 8.59 5.67 -10.97
N VAL A 28 8.03 5.72 -9.75
CA VAL A 28 7.15 4.67 -9.22
C VAL A 28 5.84 4.63 -10.00
N LEU A 29 5.19 5.79 -10.19
CA LEU A 29 3.93 5.87 -10.92
C LEU A 29 4.08 5.45 -12.38
N ARG A 30 5.22 5.76 -13.02
CA ARG A 30 5.52 5.30 -14.39
C ARG A 30 5.70 3.78 -14.50
N GLY A 31 6.01 3.11 -13.40
CA GLY A 31 6.14 1.65 -13.35
C GLY A 31 4.81 0.91 -13.18
N PHE A 32 3.69 1.61 -12.95
CA PHE A 32 2.40 0.96 -12.77
C PHE A 32 1.83 0.37 -14.06
N GLU A 33 1.50 -0.90 -14.00
CA GLU A 33 0.84 -1.66 -15.04
C GLU A 33 -0.68 -1.52 -14.88
N LEU A 34 -1.27 -0.63 -15.69
CA LEU A 34 -2.70 -0.37 -15.66
C LEU A 34 -3.45 -1.34 -16.58
N THR A 35 -4.60 -1.82 -16.13
CA THR A 35 -5.51 -2.64 -16.95
C THR A 35 -6.95 -2.20 -16.71
N GLU A 36 -7.78 -2.28 -17.75
CA GLU A 36 -9.22 -2.01 -17.62
C GLU A 36 -9.94 -3.12 -16.83
N SER A 37 -10.95 -2.71 -16.06
CA SER A 37 -11.86 -3.58 -15.34
C SER A 37 -13.25 -2.94 -15.30
N ASP A 38 -14.25 -3.70 -14.85
CA ASP A 38 -15.63 -3.23 -14.67
C ASP A 38 -15.75 -2.02 -13.71
N SER A 39 -14.76 -1.84 -12.82
CA SER A 39 -14.70 -0.76 -11.82
C SER A 39 -13.77 0.40 -12.21
N GLY A 40 -13.25 0.41 -13.44
CA GLY A 40 -12.25 1.36 -13.92
C GLY A 40 -10.86 0.76 -14.03
N LEU A 41 -9.84 1.62 -14.16
CA LEU A 41 -8.44 1.18 -14.28
C LEU A 41 -7.95 0.63 -12.94
N VAL A 42 -7.36 -0.56 -12.98
CA VAL A 42 -6.70 -1.21 -11.84
C VAL A 42 -5.20 -1.30 -12.08
N ILE A 43 -4.41 -1.36 -11.01
CA ILE A 43 -2.95 -1.52 -11.06
C ILE A 43 -2.61 -2.99 -10.75
N LYS A 44 -1.93 -3.67 -11.68
CA LYS A 44 -1.56 -5.10 -11.58
C LYS A 44 -0.38 -5.37 -10.66
N ASN A 45 0.50 -4.39 -10.52
CA ASN A 45 1.71 -4.44 -9.71
C ASN A 45 1.70 -3.35 -8.62
N PRO A 46 0.72 -3.37 -7.69
CA PRO A 46 0.67 -2.39 -6.63
C PRO A 46 1.92 -2.50 -5.73
N PRO A 47 2.39 -1.40 -5.13
CA PRO A 47 3.54 -1.43 -4.24
C PRO A 47 3.23 -2.26 -2.99
N THR A 48 4.20 -3.07 -2.55
CA THR A 48 4.14 -3.77 -1.26
C THR A 48 4.48 -2.81 -0.14
N VAL A 49 3.47 -2.36 0.60
CA VAL A 49 3.65 -1.60 1.84
C VAL A 49 3.77 -2.56 3.01
N ARG A 50 4.85 -2.46 3.78
CA ARG A 50 4.91 -3.08 5.10
C ARG A 50 4.13 -2.18 6.04
N PHE A 51 2.90 -2.57 6.37
CA PHE A 51 2.27 -2.03 7.56
C PHE A 51 3.09 -2.52 8.74
N THR A 52 3.86 -1.63 9.38
CA THR A 52 4.14 -1.83 10.79
C THR A 52 2.79 -1.62 11.45
N ASP A 53 2.22 -2.68 12.02
CA ASP A 53 1.10 -2.54 12.93
C ASP A 53 1.63 -1.70 14.11
N ASP A 54 1.49 -0.37 14.01
CA ASP A 54 1.69 0.57 15.10
C ASP A 54 0.56 0.44 16.15
N THR A 55 -0.16 -0.70 16.14
CA THR A 55 -0.97 -1.11 17.27
C THR A 55 -0.01 -1.36 18.42
N GLU A 56 -0.14 -0.58 19.49
CA GLU A 56 0.59 -0.86 20.73
C GLU A 56 0.42 -2.34 21.09
N ILE A 57 1.52 -3.07 21.20
CA ILE A 57 1.50 -4.46 21.65
C ILE A 57 0.91 -4.44 23.07
N THR A 58 -0.28 -5.01 23.23
CA THR A 58 -0.92 -5.06 24.53
C THR A 58 -0.34 -6.19 25.37
N ALA A 59 -0.55 -6.16 26.69
CA ALA A 59 -0.15 -7.26 27.56
C ALA A 59 -0.79 -8.59 27.13
N ASP A 60 -2.03 -8.55 26.66
CA ASP A 60 -2.78 -9.71 26.14
C ASP A 60 -2.13 -10.30 24.87
N ASP A 61 -1.48 -9.47 24.05
CA ASP A 61 -0.80 -9.94 22.84
C ASP A 61 0.51 -10.66 23.20
N LEU A 62 1.23 -10.18 24.21
CA LEU A 62 2.45 -10.83 24.72
C LEU A 62 2.15 -12.20 25.34
N GLU A 63 1.05 -12.32 26.09
CA GLU A 63 0.64 -13.57 26.74
C GLU A 63 0.34 -14.67 25.70
N LYS A 64 -0.42 -14.33 24.65
CA LYS A 64 -0.74 -15.27 23.55
C LYS A 64 0.47 -15.70 22.73
N MET A 65 1.53 -14.90 22.70
CA MET A 65 2.79 -15.24 22.01
C MET A 65 3.66 -16.20 22.83
N ALA A 66 3.57 -16.17 24.16
CA ALA A 66 4.31 -17.06 25.06
C ALA A 66 3.71 -18.47 25.16
N GLU A 67 2.44 -18.64 24.80
CA GLU A 67 1.73 -19.94 24.81
C GLU A 67 1.96 -20.80 23.55
N ARG A 68 2.76 -20.33 22.57
CA ARG A 68 3.16 -21.07 21.37
C ARG A 68 4.57 -21.63 21.47
#